data_AF-A0A9D8ZKB1-F1
#
_entry.id   AF-A0A9D8ZKB1-F1
#
_cell.length_a   1.000
_cell.length_b   1.000
_cell.length_c   1.000
_cell.angle_alpha   90.00
_cell.angle_beta   90.00
_cell.angle_gamma   90.00
#
_symmetry.space_group_name_H-M   'P 1'
#
loop_
_entity.id
_entity.type
_entity.pdbx_description
1 polymer ?
#
loop_
_entity_poly.entity_id
_entity_poly.type
_entity_poly.pdbx_seq_one_letter_code
_entity_poly.pdbx_strand_id
1 'polypeptide(L)'
;MINRSLLRAGVISGALALWAGNAPASAGEYSLTVDRVTIDTGDFTRKGIGYNGASPGPVLRFKEGEDVVINVTNNLSEQTSIHWHGLILPYEQDGVPGISYPGIAPGETFTYRFPIVQSGTYWFHSHSPFQEPDGAYGAIVIEPKKREPFRFDREYVVQLTDAHPHPGKRIMRNLKMMPDYYNRNPVKHVISVNPGTTVYMETEVDAPGQWAFHCHLAYHADSGMFRKVVVEGGPSAEAASPARGS
;
A
#
# COMPACT_ATOMS: atom_id res chain seq x y z
N MET A 1 24.75 31.89 -80.28
CA MET A 1 25.63 32.72 -79.45
C MET A 1 25.51 32.27 -78.01
N ILE A 2 26.64 32.00 -77.38
CA ILE A 2 26.79 31.48 -76.01
C ILE A 2 26.46 32.61 -75.03
N ASN A 3 25.68 32.35 -73.98
CA ASN A 3 25.87 33.09 -72.74
C ASN A 3 25.67 32.20 -71.51
N ARG A 4 26.72 32.12 -70.69
CA ARG A 4 26.79 31.43 -69.40
C ARG A 4 26.61 32.48 -68.31
N SER A 5 25.65 32.31 -67.41
CA SER A 5 25.66 32.92 -66.08
C SER A 5 24.77 32.09 -65.17
N LEU A 6 25.33 31.27 -64.30
CA LEU A 6 25.74 31.55 -62.91
C LEU A 6 24.75 30.89 -61.96
N LEU A 7 25.31 29.94 -61.18
CA LEU A 7 24.63 29.17 -60.15
C LEU A 7 24.06 30.08 -59.06
N ARG A 8 22.85 29.75 -58.59
CA ARG A 8 22.45 29.95 -57.19
C ARG A 8 21.87 28.64 -56.68
N ALA A 9 22.66 27.98 -55.82
CA ALA A 9 22.21 26.85 -55.02
C ALA A 9 21.21 27.37 -53.98
N GLY A 10 19.94 27.00 -54.12
CA GLY A 10 18.93 27.18 -53.09
C GLY A 10 19.01 26.02 -52.11
N VAL A 11 19.47 26.30 -50.90
CA VAL A 11 19.38 25.38 -49.76
C VAL A 11 17.91 25.33 -49.35
N ILE A 12 17.23 24.21 -49.62
CA ILE A 12 15.93 23.91 -49.03
C ILE A 12 16.20 23.43 -47.61
N SER A 13 16.11 24.34 -46.64
CA SER A 13 16.08 23.98 -45.23
C SER A 13 14.81 23.20 -44.95
N GLY A 14 14.94 21.88 -44.80
CA GLY A 14 13.87 21.00 -44.36
C GLY A 14 13.48 21.31 -42.91
N ALA A 15 12.21 21.63 -42.69
CA ALA A 15 11.61 21.54 -41.38
C ALA A 15 11.17 20.08 -41.17
N LEU A 16 12.07 19.24 -40.64
CA LEU A 16 11.64 18.01 -39.98
C LEU A 16 10.87 18.44 -38.71
N ALA A 17 9.55 18.40 -38.78
CA ALA A 17 8.73 18.40 -37.59
C ALA A 17 9.04 17.10 -36.82
N LEU A 18 9.92 17.20 -35.83
CA LEU A 18 10.09 16.16 -34.83
C LEU A 18 8.77 16.06 -34.08
N TRP A 19 7.96 15.08 -34.46
CA TRP A 19 6.94 14.53 -33.59
C TRP A 19 7.67 14.05 -32.34
N ALA A 20 7.58 14.83 -31.26
CA ALA A 20 7.92 14.37 -29.93
C ALA A 20 6.92 13.26 -29.60
N GLY A 21 7.29 12.02 -29.94
CA GLY A 21 6.58 10.85 -29.47
C GLY A 21 6.44 10.96 -27.97
N ASN A 22 5.23 10.66 -27.46
CA ASN A 22 5.00 10.46 -26.05
C ASN A 22 6.14 9.58 -25.52
N ALA A 23 7.02 10.17 -24.70
CA ALA A 23 7.93 9.38 -23.91
C ALA A 23 7.06 8.37 -23.15
N PRO A 24 7.38 7.07 -23.16
CA PRO A 24 6.63 6.14 -22.33
C PRO A 24 6.65 6.70 -20.91
N ALA A 25 5.47 6.77 -20.27
CA ALA A 25 5.42 7.01 -18.85
C ALA A 25 6.41 6.04 -18.21
N SER A 26 7.24 6.54 -17.29
CA SER A 26 8.29 5.74 -16.66
C SER A 26 7.65 4.49 -16.10
N ALA A 27 7.87 3.35 -16.76
CA ALA A 27 7.28 2.10 -16.33
C ALA A 27 8.08 1.61 -15.12
N GLY A 28 7.52 1.77 -13.92
CA GLY A 28 8.12 1.21 -12.72
C GLY A 28 7.97 -0.30 -12.75
N GLU A 29 9.08 -1.03 -12.80
CA GLU A 29 9.08 -2.49 -12.70
C GLU A 29 9.37 -2.92 -11.27
N TYR A 30 8.48 -3.76 -10.73
CA TYR A 30 8.52 -4.26 -9.36
C TYR A 30 8.45 -5.78 -9.37
N SER A 31 9.07 -6.40 -8.37
CA SER A 31 9.01 -7.85 -8.16
C SER A 31 8.53 -8.15 -6.74
N LEU A 32 7.59 -9.08 -6.64
CA LEU A 32 7.07 -9.59 -5.38
C LEU A 32 7.12 -11.11 -5.39
N THR A 33 7.51 -11.69 -4.26
CA THR A 33 7.36 -13.13 -4.00
C THR A 33 6.23 -13.35 -3.00
N VAL A 34 5.48 -14.44 -3.18
CA VAL A 34 4.52 -14.91 -2.18
C VAL A 34 5.10 -16.12 -1.48
N ASP A 35 5.34 -15.99 -0.17
CA ASP A 35 6.16 -16.93 0.58
C ASP A 35 5.45 -17.45 1.82
N ARG A 36 5.84 -18.66 2.26
CA ARG A 36 5.55 -19.11 3.62
C ARG A 36 6.43 -18.36 4.60
N VAL A 37 5.82 -17.73 5.60
CA VAL A 37 6.53 -16.92 6.60
C VAL A 37 6.23 -17.41 8.01
N THR A 38 7.12 -17.05 8.95
CA THR A 38 6.83 -17.14 10.38
C THR A 38 6.43 -15.75 10.85
N ILE A 39 5.22 -15.60 11.36
CA ILE A 39 4.71 -14.34 11.90
C ILE A 39 4.90 -14.40 13.41
N ASP A 40 5.72 -13.50 13.92
CA ASP A 40 5.92 -13.29 15.35
C ASP A 40 5.11 -12.05 15.78
N THR A 41 4.21 -12.26 16.74
CA THR A 41 3.33 -11.21 17.27
C THR A 41 3.86 -10.62 18.58
N GLY A 42 4.97 -11.16 19.11
CA GLY A 42 5.48 -10.88 20.45
C GLY A 42 4.94 -11.88 21.48
N ASP A 43 3.65 -12.21 21.41
CA ASP A 43 3.01 -13.15 22.36
C ASP A 43 3.02 -14.60 21.86
N PHE A 44 2.91 -14.78 20.54
CA PHE A 44 2.99 -16.08 19.89
C PHE A 44 3.56 -16.00 18.48
N THR A 45 4.14 -17.11 18.03
CA THR A 45 4.56 -17.30 16.65
C THR A 45 3.58 -18.20 15.91
N ARG A 46 3.23 -17.86 14.67
CA ARG A 46 2.45 -18.74 13.78
C ARG A 46 3.08 -18.84 12.40
N LYS A 47 2.77 -19.92 11.68
CA LYS A 47 3.03 -19.99 10.24
C LYS A 47 1.94 -19.24 9.49
N GLY A 48 2.34 -18.48 8.49
CA GLY A 48 1.46 -17.67 7.66
C GLY A 48 1.94 -17.59 6.22
N ILE A 49 1.35 -16.65 5.50
CA ILE A 49 1.74 -16.29 4.15
C ILE A 49 2.13 -14.81 4.18
N GLY A 50 3.16 -14.45 3.43
CA GLY A 50 3.66 -13.09 3.36
C GLY A 50 4.17 -12.75 1.98
N TYR A 51 4.61 -11.50 1.83
CA TYR A 51 5.21 -11.00 0.61
C TYR A 51 6.68 -10.65 0.86
N ASN A 52 7.57 -11.04 -0.04
CA ASN A 52 9.02 -10.85 0.10
C ASN A 52 9.56 -11.37 1.44
N GLY A 53 9.09 -12.54 1.87
CA GLY A 53 9.50 -13.17 3.13
C GLY A 53 8.98 -12.53 4.42
N ALA A 54 8.07 -11.54 4.35
CA ALA A 54 7.54 -10.83 5.52
C ALA A 54 6.01 -10.70 5.52
N SER A 55 5.44 -10.59 6.73
CA SER A 55 4.04 -10.22 6.95
C SER A 55 3.98 -9.20 8.12
N PRO A 56 3.45 -7.97 7.92
CA PRO A 56 2.96 -7.42 6.67
C PRO A 56 4.04 -7.41 5.56
N GLY A 57 3.59 -7.49 4.31
CA GLY A 57 4.47 -7.35 3.14
C GLY A 57 5.12 -5.96 3.04
N PRO A 58 6.01 -5.75 2.05
CA PRO A 58 6.63 -4.44 1.84
C PRO A 58 5.57 -3.38 1.51
N VAL A 59 5.88 -2.12 1.84
CA VAL A 59 5.12 -0.98 1.33
C VAL A 59 5.52 -0.75 -0.12
N LEU A 60 4.57 -0.90 -1.03
CA LEU A 60 4.77 -0.54 -2.44
C LEU A 60 4.60 0.97 -2.58
N ARG A 61 5.51 1.61 -3.31
CA ARG A 61 5.47 3.05 -3.56
C ARG A 61 5.42 3.33 -5.06
N PHE A 62 4.39 4.04 -5.48
CA PHE A 62 4.15 4.45 -6.86
C PHE A 62 3.96 5.96 -6.95
N LYS A 63 3.99 6.51 -8.16
CA LYS A 63 3.59 7.89 -8.45
C LYS A 63 2.40 7.92 -9.40
N GLU A 64 1.50 8.86 -9.15
CA GLU A 64 0.38 9.12 -10.03
C GLU A 64 0.87 9.46 -11.46
N GLY A 65 0.40 8.69 -12.43
CA GLY A 65 0.79 8.76 -13.84
C GLY A 65 1.84 7.75 -14.27
N GLU A 66 2.33 6.88 -13.38
CA GLU A 66 3.22 5.76 -13.74
C GLU A 66 2.46 4.59 -14.36
N ASP A 67 3.08 3.89 -15.31
CA ASP A 67 2.60 2.60 -15.83
C ASP A 67 3.33 1.47 -15.11
N VAL A 68 2.71 0.86 -14.10
CA VAL A 68 3.41 -0.12 -13.27
C VAL A 68 3.41 -1.51 -13.91
N VAL A 69 4.52 -2.23 -13.71
CA VAL A 69 4.68 -3.64 -14.05
C VAL A 69 5.08 -4.37 -12.78
N ILE A 70 4.29 -5.35 -12.36
CA ILE A 70 4.55 -6.07 -11.11
C ILE A 70 4.62 -7.56 -11.41
N ASN A 71 5.82 -8.14 -11.33
CA ASN A 71 6.07 -9.56 -11.49
C ASN A 71 5.88 -10.25 -10.13
N VAL A 72 4.86 -11.11 -10.02
CA VAL A 72 4.52 -11.81 -8.79
C VAL A 72 4.82 -13.29 -8.93
N THR A 73 5.83 -13.78 -8.19
CA THR A 73 6.22 -15.20 -8.18
C THR A 73 5.59 -15.92 -6.99
N ASN A 74 4.86 -17.00 -7.24
CA ASN A 74 4.25 -17.82 -6.21
C ASN A 74 5.20 -18.93 -5.74
N ASN A 75 5.80 -18.77 -4.55
CA ASN A 75 6.66 -19.80 -3.94
C ASN A 75 5.89 -20.76 -3.02
N LEU A 76 4.56 -20.66 -2.97
CA LEU A 76 3.72 -21.58 -2.20
C LEU A 76 3.50 -22.90 -2.94
N SER A 77 3.03 -23.91 -2.21
CA SER A 77 2.55 -25.19 -2.75
C SER A 77 1.11 -25.14 -3.25
N GLU A 78 0.43 -24.01 -3.05
CA GLU A 78 -0.96 -23.77 -3.41
C GLU A 78 -1.10 -22.55 -4.32
N GLN A 79 -2.24 -22.44 -5.00
CA GLN A 79 -2.55 -21.26 -5.80
C GLN A 79 -2.62 -20.00 -4.92
N THR A 80 -2.17 -18.87 -5.46
CA THR A 80 -2.29 -17.55 -4.81
C THR A 80 -2.84 -16.49 -5.75
N SER A 81 -3.10 -15.30 -5.22
CA SER A 81 -3.48 -14.12 -5.98
C SER A 81 -3.09 -12.84 -5.22
N ILE A 82 -3.14 -11.69 -5.91
CA ILE A 82 -3.00 -10.38 -5.28
C ILE A 82 -4.08 -9.47 -5.85
N HIS A 83 -4.99 -9.02 -4.99
CA HIS A 83 -5.94 -7.97 -5.29
C HIS A 83 -5.42 -6.61 -4.83
N TRP A 84 -5.59 -5.60 -5.67
CA TRP A 84 -5.10 -4.23 -5.48
C TRP A 84 -6.21 -3.34 -4.91
N HIS A 85 -6.44 -3.45 -3.61
CA HIS A 85 -7.63 -2.92 -2.95
C HIS A 85 -7.73 -1.40 -3.08
N GLY A 86 -8.77 -0.97 -3.79
CA GLY A 86 -9.10 0.45 -4.00
C GLY A 86 -8.43 1.08 -5.22
N LEU A 87 -7.60 0.36 -5.97
CA LEU A 87 -7.00 0.86 -7.20
C LEU A 87 -8.00 0.78 -8.37
N ILE A 88 -8.04 1.85 -9.18
CA ILE A 88 -8.76 1.88 -10.46
C ILE A 88 -7.85 1.30 -11.54
N LEU A 89 -8.17 0.11 -12.04
CA LEU A 89 -7.39 -0.63 -13.03
C LEU A 89 -8.30 -1.41 -13.99
N PRO A 90 -7.78 -1.90 -15.14
CA PRO A 90 -8.51 -2.84 -15.99
C PRO A 90 -8.85 -4.12 -15.23
N TYR A 91 -10.06 -4.64 -15.39
CA TYR A 91 -10.56 -5.72 -14.54
C TYR A 91 -9.70 -6.99 -14.61
N GLU A 92 -9.03 -7.26 -15.71
CA GLU A 92 -8.11 -8.41 -15.88
C GLU A 92 -6.90 -8.34 -14.95
N GLN A 93 -6.57 -7.15 -14.46
CA GLN A 93 -5.46 -6.87 -13.54
C GLN A 93 -5.89 -6.89 -12.06
N ASP A 94 -7.19 -7.09 -11.78
CA ASP A 94 -7.77 -6.97 -10.44
C ASP A 94 -7.37 -8.09 -9.48
N GLY A 95 -6.89 -9.22 -10.01
CA GLY A 95 -6.30 -10.31 -9.21
C GLY A 95 -7.28 -11.09 -8.34
N VAL A 96 -8.54 -11.22 -8.78
CA VAL A 96 -9.58 -12.05 -8.15
C VAL A 96 -9.78 -13.35 -8.95
N PRO A 97 -9.30 -14.50 -8.43
CA PRO A 97 -9.44 -15.79 -9.12
C PRO A 97 -10.89 -16.14 -9.43
N GLY A 98 -11.16 -16.58 -10.66
CA GLY A 98 -12.49 -16.94 -11.15
C GLY A 98 -13.35 -15.76 -11.62
N ILE A 99 -12.85 -14.52 -11.47
CA ILE A 99 -13.50 -13.30 -12.01
C ILE A 99 -12.56 -12.63 -13.02
N SER A 100 -11.39 -12.17 -12.58
CA SER A 100 -10.45 -11.43 -13.42
C SER A 100 -9.48 -12.34 -14.19
N TYR A 101 -9.12 -13.48 -13.60
CA TYR A 101 -8.11 -14.41 -14.12
C TYR A 101 -8.15 -15.76 -13.34
N PRO A 102 -7.36 -16.79 -13.69
CA PRO A 102 -7.42 -18.09 -13.02
C PRO A 102 -6.71 -18.15 -11.65
N GLY A 103 -5.88 -17.16 -11.29
CA GLY A 103 -4.94 -17.25 -10.17
C GLY A 103 -3.49 -17.46 -10.62
N ILE A 104 -2.56 -17.45 -9.67
CA ILE A 104 -1.13 -17.75 -9.90
C ILE A 104 -0.86 -19.16 -9.37
N ALA A 105 -0.53 -20.13 -10.24
CA ALA A 105 -0.30 -21.49 -9.81
C ALA A 105 1.02 -21.63 -9.01
N PRO A 106 1.22 -22.74 -8.27
CA PRO A 106 2.48 -22.99 -7.56
C PRO A 106 3.70 -22.92 -8.50
N GLY A 107 4.71 -22.14 -8.12
CA GLY A 107 5.95 -21.96 -8.90
C GLY A 107 5.82 -21.02 -10.11
N GLU A 108 4.63 -20.52 -10.41
CA GLU A 108 4.44 -19.60 -11.54
C GLU A 108 4.73 -18.15 -11.19
N THR A 109 5.04 -17.38 -12.22
CA THR A 109 5.10 -15.91 -12.14
C THR A 109 4.01 -15.32 -13.00
N PHE A 110 3.22 -14.42 -12.42
CA PHE A 110 2.21 -13.65 -13.13
C PHE A 110 2.62 -12.18 -13.14
N THR A 111 2.49 -11.52 -14.30
CA THR A 111 2.83 -10.10 -14.46
C THR A 111 1.57 -9.25 -14.50
N TYR A 112 1.40 -8.40 -13.50
CA TYR A 112 0.40 -7.34 -13.52
C TYR A 112 0.93 -6.13 -14.27
N ARG A 113 0.04 -5.46 -15.03
CA ARG A 113 0.36 -4.23 -15.75
C ARG A 113 -0.84 -3.30 -15.78
N PHE A 114 -0.75 -2.16 -15.11
CA PHE A 114 -1.84 -1.18 -15.07
C PHE A 114 -1.31 0.24 -14.86
N PRO A 115 -2.02 1.27 -15.36
CA PRO A 115 -1.68 2.66 -15.08
C PRO A 115 -2.10 3.07 -13.67
N ILE A 116 -1.28 3.88 -13.02
CA ILE A 116 -1.61 4.52 -11.74
C ILE A 116 -2.29 5.86 -12.02
N VAL A 117 -3.61 5.90 -11.88
CA VAL A 117 -4.44 7.06 -12.27
C VAL A 117 -5.01 7.86 -11.09
N GLN A 118 -4.64 7.47 -9.87
CA GLN A 118 -5.10 8.04 -8.61
C GLN A 118 -3.92 8.19 -7.65
N SER A 119 -4.10 8.93 -6.56
CA SER A 119 -3.10 9.11 -5.51
C SER A 119 -3.69 8.78 -4.13
N GLY A 120 -2.82 8.43 -3.19
CA GLY A 120 -3.19 8.08 -1.81
C GLY A 120 -2.59 6.76 -1.33
N THR A 121 -2.89 6.41 -0.09
CA THR A 121 -2.63 5.15 0.57
C THR A 121 -3.73 4.14 0.30
N TYR A 122 -3.31 2.97 -0.16
CA TYR A 122 -4.14 1.80 -0.44
C TYR A 122 -3.47 0.57 0.16
N TRP A 123 -3.97 -0.61 -0.16
CA TRP A 123 -3.39 -1.86 0.28
C TRP A 123 -3.59 -2.94 -0.77
N PHE A 124 -2.83 -4.02 -0.65
CA PHE A 124 -3.01 -5.21 -1.46
C PHE A 124 -3.11 -6.42 -0.55
N HIS A 125 -3.87 -7.42 -0.99
CA HIS A 125 -4.02 -8.65 -0.22
C HIS A 125 -4.37 -9.81 -1.14
N SER A 126 -4.14 -11.03 -0.66
CA SER A 126 -4.57 -12.21 -1.39
C SER A 126 -6.08 -12.33 -1.40
N HIS A 127 -6.64 -12.66 -2.57
CA HIS A 127 -8.05 -13.03 -2.74
C HIS A 127 -8.20 -14.57 -2.88
N SER A 128 -7.09 -15.30 -2.71
CA SER A 128 -7.12 -16.75 -2.63
C SER A 128 -7.57 -17.19 -1.22
N PRO A 129 -8.35 -18.27 -1.10
CA PRO A 129 -9.03 -18.61 0.14
C PRO A 129 -8.10 -18.65 1.36
N PHE A 130 -8.47 -17.88 2.40
CA PHE A 130 -7.83 -17.83 3.73
C PHE A 130 -6.42 -17.26 3.79
N GLN A 131 -5.82 -16.84 2.67
CA GLN A 131 -4.45 -16.33 2.69
C GLN A 131 -4.33 -14.94 3.34
N GLU A 132 -5.31 -14.05 3.13
CA GLU A 132 -5.37 -12.72 3.76
C GLU A 132 -5.33 -12.81 5.31
N PRO A 133 -6.22 -13.56 5.99
CA PRO A 133 -6.13 -13.72 7.44
C PRO A 133 -4.88 -14.49 7.92
N ASP A 134 -4.19 -15.20 7.03
CA ASP A 134 -2.91 -15.86 7.30
C ASP A 134 -1.70 -14.92 7.12
N GLY A 135 -1.91 -13.64 6.78
CA GLY A 135 -0.87 -12.61 6.71
C GLY A 135 -0.58 -12.05 5.32
N ALA A 136 -1.25 -12.57 4.28
CA ALA A 136 -1.00 -12.16 2.90
C ALA A 136 -1.63 -10.80 2.59
N TYR A 137 -1.04 -9.73 3.13
CA TYR A 137 -1.37 -8.34 2.84
C TYR A 137 -0.14 -7.43 2.93
N GLY A 138 -0.23 -6.26 2.30
CA GLY A 138 0.73 -5.18 2.43
C GLY A 138 0.09 -3.84 2.06
N ALA A 139 0.84 -2.77 2.20
CA ALA A 139 0.35 -1.42 1.94
C ALA A 139 0.89 -0.85 0.64
N ILE A 140 0.15 0.11 0.07
CA ILE A 140 0.53 0.86 -1.13
C ILE A 140 0.47 2.34 -0.77
N VAL A 141 1.48 3.10 -1.15
CA VAL A 141 1.46 4.56 -1.10
C VAL A 141 1.68 5.09 -2.51
N ILE A 142 0.74 5.90 -2.98
CA ILE A 142 0.79 6.52 -4.30
C ILE A 142 0.96 8.01 -4.14
N GLU A 143 2.15 8.50 -4.49
CA GLU A 143 2.48 9.91 -4.45
C GLU A 143 1.67 10.68 -5.51
N PRO A 144 1.00 11.79 -5.15
CA PRO A 144 0.25 12.59 -6.11
C PRO A 144 1.19 13.27 -7.10
N LYS A 145 0.73 13.44 -8.35
CA LYS A 145 1.49 14.12 -9.40
C LYS A 145 1.73 15.60 -9.07
N LYS A 146 0.79 16.20 -8.34
CA LYS A 146 0.93 17.54 -7.77
C LYS A 146 1.39 17.43 -6.34
N ARG A 147 2.35 18.26 -5.94
CA ARG A 147 2.83 18.30 -4.56
C ARG A 147 1.67 18.61 -3.62
N GLU A 148 1.58 17.86 -2.53
CA GLU A 148 0.62 18.11 -1.48
C GLU A 148 0.83 19.51 -0.85
N PRO A 149 -0.25 20.17 -0.38
CA PRO A 149 -0.18 21.51 0.16
C PRO A 149 0.50 21.58 1.52
N PHE A 150 0.66 20.45 2.21
CA PHE A 150 1.29 20.31 3.51
C PHE A 150 2.72 19.74 3.40
N ARG A 151 3.49 19.89 4.49
CA ARG A 151 4.84 19.32 4.63
C ARG A 151 4.88 18.47 5.87
N PHE A 152 5.58 17.35 5.79
CA PHE A 152 5.81 16.43 6.91
C PHE A 152 7.30 16.11 6.99
N ASP A 153 7.83 16.01 8.21
CA ASP A 153 9.22 15.61 8.44
C ASP A 153 9.40 14.09 8.34
N ARG A 154 8.33 13.33 8.64
CA ARG A 154 8.31 11.87 8.63
C ARG A 154 6.94 11.36 8.21
N GLU A 155 6.95 10.28 7.43
CA GLU A 155 5.74 9.55 7.03
C GLU A 155 5.84 8.12 7.56
N TYR A 156 4.76 7.65 8.17
CA TYR A 156 4.65 6.28 8.68
C TYR A 156 3.40 5.61 8.12
N VAL A 157 3.56 4.42 7.56
CA VAL A 157 2.43 3.56 7.20
C VAL A 157 2.17 2.63 8.38
N VAL A 158 0.99 2.73 8.96
CA VAL A 158 0.55 1.85 10.05
C VAL A 158 -0.56 0.96 9.52
N GLN A 159 -0.26 -0.33 9.40
CA GLN A 159 -1.24 -1.34 9.03
C GLN A 159 -1.66 -2.11 10.28
N LEU A 160 -2.96 -2.08 10.58
CA LEU A 160 -3.53 -2.74 11.75
C LEU A 160 -4.23 -4.02 11.31
N THR A 161 -3.99 -5.11 12.03
CA THR A 161 -4.52 -6.45 11.77
C THR A 161 -4.81 -7.15 13.07
N ASP A 162 -5.90 -7.90 13.13
CA ASP A 162 -6.11 -8.84 14.23
C ASP A 162 -5.10 -9.97 14.11
N ALA A 163 -4.34 -10.22 15.18
CA ALA A 163 -3.53 -11.43 15.28
C ALA A 163 -4.28 -12.48 16.08
N HIS A 164 -4.41 -13.68 15.52
CA HIS A 164 -5.05 -14.79 16.21
C HIS A 164 -4.17 -16.04 16.12
N PRO A 165 -4.01 -16.84 17.20
CA PRO A 165 -3.35 -18.15 17.13
C PRO A 165 -4.04 -19.17 16.21
N HIS A 166 -5.23 -18.87 15.70
CA HIS A 166 -5.97 -19.79 14.83
C HIS A 166 -5.71 -19.51 13.34
N PRO A 167 -5.70 -20.55 12.48
CA PRO A 167 -5.64 -20.37 11.03
C PRO A 167 -6.89 -19.67 10.49
N GLY A 168 -6.77 -18.93 9.38
CA GLY A 168 -7.80 -18.05 8.84
C GLY A 168 -9.18 -18.70 8.64
N LYS A 169 -9.23 -19.99 8.30
CA LYS A 169 -10.48 -20.77 8.19
C LYS A 169 -11.31 -20.80 9.48
N ARG A 170 -10.65 -20.83 10.65
CA ARG A 170 -11.32 -20.84 11.95
C ARG A 170 -11.76 -19.45 12.38
N ILE A 171 -10.99 -18.42 12.06
CA ILE A 171 -11.36 -17.02 12.29
C ILE A 171 -12.63 -16.68 11.50
N MET A 172 -12.66 -17.04 10.20
CA MET A 172 -13.80 -16.74 9.33
C MET A 172 -15.09 -17.46 9.72
N ARG A 173 -14.98 -18.66 10.29
CA ARG A 173 -16.13 -19.38 10.85
C ARG A 173 -16.74 -18.64 12.05
N ASN A 174 -15.92 -18.02 12.89
CA ASN A 174 -16.39 -17.33 14.09
C ASN A 174 -17.05 -15.99 13.75
N LEU A 175 -16.46 -15.19 12.86
CA LEU A 175 -17.01 -13.90 12.41
C LEU A 175 -18.36 -14.04 11.69
N LYS A 176 -18.60 -15.15 10.99
CA LYS A 176 -19.91 -15.45 10.37
C LYS A 176 -21.02 -15.75 11.37
N MET A 177 -20.71 -16.01 12.64
CA MET A 177 -21.70 -16.40 13.65
C MET A 177 -22.25 -15.21 14.46
N MET A 178 -21.44 -14.19 14.80
CA MET A 178 -21.91 -12.95 15.45
C MET A 178 -20.96 -11.76 15.18
N PRO A 179 -21.41 -10.65 14.55
CA PRO A 179 -20.57 -9.49 14.23
C PRO A 179 -20.24 -8.57 15.42
N ASP A 180 -21.08 -8.53 16.46
CA ASP A 180 -21.08 -7.45 17.47
C ASP A 180 -20.57 -7.87 18.88
N TYR A 181 -19.81 -8.96 18.98
CA TYR A 181 -19.54 -9.63 20.26
C TYR A 181 -18.70 -8.81 21.26
N TYR A 182 -18.07 -7.69 20.85
CA TYR A 182 -17.07 -7.00 21.69
C TYR A 182 -17.08 -5.45 21.66
N ASN A 183 -18.24 -4.80 21.61
CA ASN A 183 -18.27 -3.33 21.53
C ASN A 183 -18.68 -2.63 22.86
N ARG A 184 -17.78 -1.86 23.47
CA ARG A 184 -18.09 -0.81 24.49
C ARG A 184 -17.17 0.41 24.34
N ASN A 185 -17.76 1.60 24.23
CA ASN A 185 -17.15 2.91 23.91
C ASN A 185 -16.54 3.65 25.11
N PRO A 186 -15.48 4.47 24.89
CA PRO A 186 -15.52 5.90 25.26
C PRO A 186 -14.84 6.86 24.24
N VAL A 187 -14.85 8.17 24.54
CA VAL A 187 -14.76 9.33 23.61
C VAL A 187 -13.32 9.77 23.22
N LYS A 188 -13.16 10.02 21.91
CA LYS A 188 -12.15 10.78 21.10
C LYS A 188 -10.74 11.08 21.65
N HIS A 189 -9.83 10.14 21.36
CA HIS A 189 -8.61 10.29 20.52
C HIS A 189 -8.56 9.10 19.50
N VAL A 190 -9.75 8.61 19.14
CA VAL A 190 -9.95 7.30 18.50
C VAL A 190 -10.62 7.53 17.15
N ILE A 191 -10.03 6.99 16.09
CA ILE A 191 -10.59 6.99 14.74
C ILE A 191 -11.18 5.59 14.49
N SER A 192 -12.47 5.53 14.18
CA SER A 192 -13.09 4.28 13.72
C SER A 192 -12.62 3.97 12.31
N VAL A 193 -11.90 2.87 12.14
CA VAL A 193 -11.48 2.34 10.84
C VAL A 193 -12.27 1.06 10.59
N ASN A 194 -13.07 1.03 9.54
CA ASN A 194 -13.85 -0.16 9.19
C ASN A 194 -12.93 -1.23 8.56
N PRO A 195 -13.29 -2.52 8.65
CA PRO A 195 -12.54 -3.58 8.00
C PRO A 195 -12.34 -3.30 6.50
N GLY A 196 -11.09 -3.41 6.05
CA GLY A 196 -10.70 -3.19 4.65
C GLY A 196 -10.69 -1.74 4.16
N THR A 197 -10.97 -0.76 5.03
CA THR A 197 -10.93 0.66 4.67
C THR A 197 -9.60 1.33 5.07
N THR A 198 -9.21 2.39 4.36
CA THR A 198 -8.07 3.24 4.71
C THR A 198 -8.54 4.60 5.20
N VAL A 199 -7.92 5.11 6.26
CA VAL A 199 -8.14 6.46 6.79
C VAL A 199 -6.80 7.19 6.89
N TYR A 200 -6.81 8.47 6.50
CA TYR A 200 -5.68 9.37 6.67
C TYR A 200 -5.91 10.21 7.91
N MET A 201 -4.87 10.36 8.72
CA MET A 201 -4.88 11.28 9.84
C MET A 201 -3.56 12.02 9.93
N GLU A 202 -3.66 13.27 10.32
CA GLU A 202 -2.52 14.12 10.65
C GLU A 202 -2.56 14.34 12.17
N THR A 203 -1.40 14.25 12.81
CA THR A 203 -1.27 14.58 14.23
C THR A 203 -0.07 15.49 14.40
N GLU A 204 -0.29 16.61 15.08
CA GLU A 204 0.82 17.43 15.56
C GLU A 204 1.54 16.66 16.66
N VAL A 205 2.87 16.67 16.62
CA VAL A 205 3.70 16.04 17.65
C VAL A 205 4.23 17.15 18.55
N ASP A 206 3.50 17.42 19.62
CA ASP A 206 3.71 18.55 20.52
C ASP A 206 4.56 18.21 21.76
N ALA A 207 4.74 16.93 22.05
CA ALA A 207 5.52 16.47 23.20
C ALA A 207 6.45 15.29 22.87
N PRO A 208 7.73 15.33 23.30
CA PRO A 208 8.61 14.19 23.23
C PRO A 208 8.15 13.08 24.19
N GLY A 209 8.43 11.82 23.86
CA GLY A 209 8.08 10.69 24.70
C GLY A 209 7.59 9.46 23.94
N GLN A 210 7.06 8.50 24.68
CA GLN A 210 6.49 7.26 24.11
C GLN A 210 4.98 7.43 23.96
N TRP A 211 4.54 7.46 22.71
CA TRP A 211 3.13 7.57 22.33
C TRP A 211 2.60 6.17 21.98
N ALA A 212 1.45 5.81 22.55
CA ALA A 212 0.76 4.56 22.23
C ALA A 212 -0.17 4.78 21.05
N PHE A 213 0.00 3.98 19.99
CA PHE A 213 -0.91 3.92 18.86
C PHE A 213 -1.52 2.53 18.80
N HIS A 214 -2.81 2.39 19.10
CA HIS A 214 -3.42 1.08 19.27
C HIS A 214 -4.90 1.07 18.89
N CYS A 215 -5.44 -0.13 18.64
CA CYS A 215 -6.88 -0.29 18.51
C CYS A 215 -7.53 -0.06 19.89
N HIS A 216 -8.63 0.68 19.96
CA HIS A 216 -9.33 0.91 21.24
C HIS A 216 -10.34 -0.21 21.58
N LEU A 217 -10.46 -1.23 20.72
CA LEU A 217 -11.10 -2.49 21.08
C LEU A 217 -10.13 -3.29 21.95
N ALA A 218 -10.41 -3.39 23.25
CA ALA A 218 -9.45 -3.90 24.24
C ALA A 218 -8.89 -5.29 23.89
N TYR A 219 -9.71 -6.18 23.34
CA TYR A 219 -9.28 -7.51 22.91
C TYR A 219 -8.38 -7.48 21.65
N HIS A 220 -8.54 -6.50 20.76
CA HIS A 220 -7.63 -6.28 19.62
C HIS A 220 -6.28 -5.72 20.08
N ALA A 221 -6.30 -4.77 21.02
CA ALA A 221 -5.07 -4.24 21.62
C ALA A 221 -4.27 -5.33 22.34
N ASP A 222 -4.97 -6.16 23.14
CA ASP A 222 -4.40 -7.31 23.85
C ASP A 222 -3.89 -8.41 22.89
N SER A 223 -4.48 -8.51 21.70
CA SER A 223 -4.04 -9.42 20.64
C SER A 223 -2.93 -8.84 19.75
N GLY A 224 -2.31 -7.71 20.14
CA GLY A 224 -1.15 -7.15 19.46
C GLY A 224 -1.42 -6.02 18.47
N MET A 225 -2.65 -5.50 18.34
CA MET A 225 -2.93 -4.24 17.61
C MET A 225 -2.48 -3.02 18.43
N PHE A 226 -1.19 -3.01 18.77
CA PHE A 226 -0.53 -1.99 19.56
C PHE A 226 0.83 -1.66 18.94
N ARG A 227 1.11 -0.37 18.79
CA ARG A 227 2.39 0.16 18.32
C ARG A 227 2.83 1.27 19.27
N LYS A 228 4.07 1.19 19.73
CA LYS A 228 4.73 2.32 20.38
C LYS A 228 5.40 3.20 19.34
N VAL A 229 5.06 4.48 19.32
CA VAL A 229 5.76 5.52 18.57
C VAL A 229 6.64 6.28 19.55
N VAL A 230 7.95 6.31 19.29
CA VAL A 230 8.90 7.05 20.14
C VAL A 230 9.22 8.37 19.44
N VAL A 231 8.84 9.46 20.09
CA VAL A 231 9.14 10.82 19.66
C VAL A 231 10.41 11.28 20.37
N GLU A 232 11.49 11.40 19.62
CA GLU A 232 12.78 11.89 20.08
C GLU A 232 13.01 13.31 19.56
N GLY A 233 13.04 14.29 20.47
CA GLY A 233 13.11 15.71 20.14
C GLY A 233 11.73 16.36 19.96
N GLY A 234 11.66 17.67 20.25
CA GLY A 234 10.46 18.51 20.23
C GLY A 234 10.81 19.92 20.73
N PRO A 235 9.94 20.93 20.60
CA PRO A 235 10.20 22.24 21.18
C PRO A 235 10.51 22.07 22.68
N SER A 236 11.54 22.75 23.18
CA SER A 236 11.87 22.68 24.61
C SER A 236 10.63 23.05 25.43
N ALA A 237 10.48 22.45 26.61
CA ALA A 237 9.35 22.66 27.51
C ALA A 237 9.08 24.15 27.89
N GLU A 238 9.93 25.09 27.45
CA GLU A 238 9.75 26.53 27.57
C GLU A 238 8.74 27.14 26.57
N ALA A 239 8.33 26.42 25.51
CA ALA A 239 7.36 26.95 24.53
C ALA A 239 5.89 26.64 24.87
N ALA A 240 5.62 25.77 25.86
CA ALA A 240 4.26 25.45 26.30
C ALA A 240 3.73 26.56 27.24
N SER A 241 3.42 27.73 26.68
CA SER A 241 2.66 28.76 27.40
C SER A 241 1.22 28.26 27.60
N PRO A 242 0.64 28.28 28.81
CA PRO A 242 -0.76 27.92 28.99
C PRO A 242 -1.63 28.95 28.28
N ALA A 243 -2.46 28.49 27.36
CA ALA A 243 -3.54 29.28 26.80
C ALA A 243 -4.43 29.77 27.96
N ARG A 244 -4.43 31.09 28.20
CA ARG A 244 -5.37 31.73 29.12
C ARG A 244 -6.76 31.65 28.49
N GLY A 245 -7.64 30.85 29.08
CA GLY A 245 -9.07 30.95 28.84
C GLY A 245 -9.62 32.21 29.49
N SER A 246 -10.37 32.99 28.71
CA SER A 246 -11.41 33.91 29.17
C SER A 246 -12.75 33.40 28.66
#